data_AF-A0AAD6GD04-F1
#
_entry.id   AF-A0AAD6GD04-F1
#
_cell.length_a   1.000
_cell.length_b   1.000
_cell.length_c   1.000
_cell.angle_alpha   90.00
_cell.angle_beta   90.00
_cell.angle_gamma   90.00
#
_symmetry.space_group_name_H-M   'P 1'
#
loop_
_entity.id
_entity.type
_entity.pdbx_description
1 polymer ?
#
loop_
_entity_poly.entity_id
_entity_poly.type
_entity_poly.pdbx_seq_one_letter_code
_entity_poly.pdbx_strand_id
1 'polypeptide(L)'
;MVVTQSAATDLWYGEFESRGSQRQYWIENAPSKSEKKCPIEPSTFQVEDLDDGFEDPWGDAQYFPAESRSVTEEVMGIKAPPTETWKRFERLKVDPAAKPVRDSKLWHLHCWEGNIAPGIIFIENTFRRPGAGPEAGPQASQMAQAAYQSAFPIDTLKHIIFCDVIHKETKRFVKRQLYDDCLYEETGIEWPSDQLVAWEYNTPEYKGILGTKIGAVASWILLGAFKRGTRRISQICTVAHYGRCMLMRFDIETMESAVPANGVHRMPVSEKTDNKRKREGNEDLKSAKHQKI
;
A
#
# COMPACT_ATOMS: atom_id res chain seq x y z
N MET A 1 -14.15 -40.93 -25.52
CA MET A 1 -13.74 -40.51 -24.16
C MET A 1 -12.63 -39.50 -24.32
N VAL A 2 -12.90 -38.23 -24.06
CA VAL A 2 -11.86 -37.20 -23.99
C VAL A 2 -11.70 -36.86 -22.52
N VAL A 3 -10.59 -37.29 -21.94
CA VAL A 3 -10.18 -36.88 -20.61
C VAL A 3 -9.57 -35.49 -20.76
N THR A 4 -10.31 -34.46 -20.37
CA THR A 4 -9.73 -33.14 -20.13
C THR A 4 -9.05 -33.17 -18.76
N GLN A 5 -7.73 -33.40 -18.75
CA GLN A 5 -6.89 -33.04 -17.61
C GLN A 5 -6.91 -31.51 -17.49
N SER A 6 -7.63 -31.01 -16.50
CA SER A 6 -7.40 -29.67 -15.95
C SER A 6 -6.07 -29.72 -15.22
N ALA A 7 -5.02 -29.11 -15.78
CA ALA A 7 -3.82 -28.83 -15.02
C ALA A 7 -4.18 -27.85 -13.89
N ALA A 8 -4.45 -28.39 -12.70
CA ALA A 8 -4.37 -27.59 -11.49
C ALA A 8 -2.89 -27.19 -11.36
N THR A 9 -2.58 -25.93 -11.61
CA THR A 9 -1.28 -25.37 -11.27
C THR A 9 -1.12 -25.51 -9.76
N ASP A 10 -0.17 -26.36 -9.33
CA ASP A 10 0.22 -26.48 -7.93
C ASP A 10 0.80 -25.14 -7.47
N LEU A 11 -0.03 -24.33 -6.81
CA LEU A 11 0.39 -23.07 -6.19
C LEU A 11 1.30 -23.38 -5.01
N TRP A 12 2.47 -22.74 -4.94
CA TRP A 12 3.49 -23.01 -3.91
C TRP A 12 2.95 -22.77 -2.51
N TYR A 13 2.08 -21.77 -2.35
CA TYR A 13 1.45 -21.44 -1.07
C TYR A 13 -0.06 -21.70 -1.02
N GLY A 14 -0.57 -22.53 -1.94
CA GLY A 14 -1.96 -22.98 -1.95
C GLY A 14 -2.98 -21.83 -1.85
N GLU A 15 -3.81 -21.87 -0.81
CA GLU A 15 -4.88 -20.88 -0.61
C GLU A 15 -4.34 -19.45 -0.38
N PHE A 16 -3.16 -19.29 0.22
CA PHE A 16 -2.58 -17.96 0.43
C PHE A 16 -2.28 -17.30 -0.92
N GLU A 17 -1.54 -17.99 -1.78
CA GLU A 17 -1.22 -17.50 -3.13
C GLU A 17 -2.48 -17.26 -3.96
N SER A 18 -3.47 -18.15 -3.87
CA SER A 18 -4.75 -18.00 -4.58
C SER A 18 -5.50 -16.73 -4.15
N ARG A 19 -5.64 -16.51 -2.84
CA ARG A 19 -6.30 -15.31 -2.29
C ARG A 19 -5.54 -14.03 -2.60
N GLY A 20 -4.22 -14.08 -2.55
CA GLY A 20 -3.37 -12.94 -2.89
C GLY A 20 -3.46 -12.58 -4.36
N SER A 21 -3.39 -13.58 -5.25
CA SER A 21 -3.58 -13.40 -6.69
C SER A 21 -4.94 -12.75 -6.98
N GLN A 22 -5.99 -13.19 -6.29
CA GLN A 22 -7.32 -12.59 -6.45
C GLN A 22 -7.37 -11.12 -5.99
N ARG A 23 -6.68 -10.76 -4.91
CA ARG A 23 -6.60 -9.38 -4.40
C ARG A 23 -5.77 -8.48 -5.30
N GLN A 24 -4.60 -8.94 -5.72
CA GLN A 24 -3.77 -8.27 -6.71
C GLN A 24 -4.59 -7.96 -7.97
N TYR A 25 -5.29 -8.98 -8.48
CA TYR A 25 -6.17 -8.83 -9.63
C TYR A 25 -7.24 -7.75 -9.42
N TRP A 26 -7.93 -7.75 -8.28
CA TRP A 26 -8.96 -6.73 -8.00
C TRP A 26 -8.38 -5.32 -7.90
N ILE A 27 -7.16 -5.15 -7.39
CA ILE A 27 -6.51 -3.84 -7.27
C ILE A 27 -6.17 -3.30 -8.67
N GLU A 28 -5.62 -4.15 -9.53
CA GLU A 28 -5.00 -3.76 -10.80
C GLU A 28 -5.94 -3.74 -11.99
N ASN A 29 -7.11 -4.36 -11.88
CA ASN A 29 -8.04 -4.49 -13.00
C ASN A 29 -9.32 -3.70 -12.73
N ALA A 30 -9.70 -2.90 -13.72
CA ALA A 30 -11.01 -2.26 -13.71
C ALA A 30 -12.11 -3.34 -13.67
N PRO A 31 -13.24 -3.12 -12.97
CA PRO A 31 -14.30 -4.11 -12.90
C PRO A 31 -14.81 -4.48 -14.30
N SER A 32 -14.76 -5.75 -14.70
CA SER A 32 -15.39 -6.23 -15.92
C SER A 32 -16.75 -6.89 -15.65
N LYS A 33 -17.58 -7.00 -16.70
CA LYS A 33 -18.94 -7.58 -16.61
C LYS A 33 -18.96 -9.09 -16.35
N SER A 34 -17.85 -9.80 -16.59
CA SER A 34 -17.77 -11.26 -16.55
C SER A 34 -17.07 -11.83 -15.31
N GLU A 35 -16.60 -10.99 -14.40
CA GLU A 35 -15.77 -11.41 -13.27
C GLU A 35 -16.55 -11.60 -11.97
N LYS A 36 -16.01 -12.46 -11.08
CA LYS A 36 -16.44 -12.49 -9.68
C LYS A 36 -16.32 -11.09 -9.11
N LYS A 37 -17.48 -10.48 -8.83
CA LYS A 37 -17.57 -9.12 -8.29
C LYS A 37 -16.71 -9.02 -7.03
N CYS A 38 -15.67 -8.19 -7.07
CA CYS A 38 -14.92 -7.83 -5.86
C CYS A 38 -15.90 -7.27 -4.83
N PRO A 39 -15.96 -7.82 -3.61
CA PRO A 39 -16.94 -7.45 -2.60
C PRO A 39 -16.63 -6.10 -1.94
N ILE A 40 -15.46 -5.52 -2.23
CA ILE A 40 -15.00 -4.26 -1.65
C ILE A 40 -15.36 -3.13 -2.60
N GLU A 41 -16.26 -2.26 -2.15
CA GLU A 41 -16.62 -1.02 -2.83
C GLU A 41 -15.70 0.12 -2.34
N PRO A 42 -15.53 1.19 -3.14
CA PRO A 42 -14.83 2.39 -2.70
C PRO A 42 -15.41 2.91 -1.37
N SER A 43 -14.54 3.26 -0.42
CA SER A 43 -14.99 3.75 0.88
C SER A 43 -15.34 5.22 0.77
N THR A 44 -16.55 5.58 1.20
CA THR A 44 -16.97 6.97 1.39
C THR A 44 -16.74 7.46 2.82
N PHE A 45 -16.31 6.56 3.70
CA PHE A 45 -16.15 6.78 5.14
C PHE A 45 -15.08 7.85 5.43
N GLN A 46 -15.43 8.87 6.20
CA GLN A 46 -14.55 9.97 6.62
C GLN A 46 -14.28 9.94 8.13
N VAL A 47 -13.38 10.81 8.60
CA VAL A 47 -13.06 10.90 10.03
C VAL A 47 -14.28 11.38 10.83
N GLU A 48 -15.09 12.25 10.26
CA GLU A 48 -16.31 12.77 10.88
C GLU A 48 -17.39 11.69 11.07
N ASP A 49 -17.28 10.56 10.36
CA ASP A 49 -18.16 9.40 10.52
C ASP A 49 -17.74 8.49 11.69
N LEU A 50 -16.62 8.80 12.37
CA LEU A 50 -16.16 8.06 13.54
C LEU A 50 -16.84 8.62 14.79
N ASP A 51 -17.60 7.78 15.50
CA ASP A 51 -18.12 8.09 16.85
C ASP A 51 -16.99 8.66 17.77
N ASP A 52 -17.37 9.46 18.77
CA ASP A 52 -16.48 10.08 19.77
C ASP A 52 -15.25 9.23 20.13
N GLY A 53 -14.07 9.84 20.10
CA GLY A 53 -12.81 9.21 20.50
C GLY A 53 -11.83 8.87 19.36
N PHE A 54 -11.99 9.49 18.18
CA PHE A 54 -11.01 9.45 17.08
C PHE A 54 -10.13 10.70 17.02
N GLU A 55 -9.44 10.99 18.10
CA GLU A 55 -8.47 12.08 18.20
C GLU A 55 -7.31 11.66 19.10
N ASP A 56 -6.18 12.38 19.04
CA ASP A 56 -5.01 12.16 19.90
C ASP A 56 -5.45 12.23 21.39
N PRO A 57 -5.51 11.09 22.10
CA PRO A 57 -6.05 11.05 23.45
C PRO A 57 -5.13 11.72 24.48
N TRP A 58 -3.90 12.07 24.11
CA TRP A 58 -2.92 12.67 25.00
C TRP A 58 -2.70 14.17 24.74
N GLY A 59 -3.20 14.71 23.63
CA GLY A 59 -3.06 16.14 23.27
C GLY A 59 -1.62 16.61 23.04
N ASP A 60 -0.63 15.75 23.27
CA ASP A 60 0.79 15.98 23.07
C ASP A 60 1.24 15.30 21.77
N ALA A 61 0.93 15.95 20.66
CA ALA A 61 1.31 15.54 19.30
C ALA A 61 2.83 15.33 19.08
N GLN A 62 3.68 15.62 20.08
CA GLN A 62 5.14 15.60 19.96
C GLN A 62 5.80 14.30 20.44
N TYR A 63 5.19 13.52 21.34
CA TYR A 63 5.94 12.43 22.00
C TYR A 63 5.87 11.08 21.27
N PHE A 64 4.78 10.78 20.55
CA PHE A 64 4.57 9.48 19.89
C PHE A 64 5.04 9.36 18.43
N PRO A 65 5.03 10.42 17.59
CA PRO A 65 5.48 10.27 16.20
C PRO A 65 6.97 9.95 16.02
N ALA A 66 7.81 10.21 17.03
CA ALA A 66 9.25 9.99 16.93
C ALA A 66 9.63 8.52 16.72
N GLU A 67 8.93 7.60 17.38
CA GLU A 67 9.17 6.15 17.24
C GLU A 67 8.73 5.64 15.86
N SER A 68 7.50 5.98 15.44
CA SER A 68 7.00 5.65 14.10
C SER A 68 7.90 6.20 13.00
N ARG A 69 8.42 7.43 13.18
CA ARG A 69 9.38 8.05 12.27
C ARG A 69 10.70 7.29 12.23
N SER A 70 11.29 6.99 13.39
CA SER A 70 12.55 6.24 13.49
C SER A 70 12.42 4.86 12.85
N VAL A 71 11.33 4.11 13.12
CA VAL A 71 11.06 2.83 12.45
C VAL A 71 10.96 2.99 10.93
N THR A 72 10.30 4.05 10.47
CA THR A 72 10.16 4.34 9.03
C THR A 72 11.52 4.60 8.36
N GLU A 73 12.40 5.39 8.98
CA GLU A 73 13.73 5.70 8.45
C GLU A 73 14.73 4.54 8.61
N GLU A 74 14.91 4.07 9.83
CA GLU A 74 16.01 3.19 10.21
C GLU A 74 15.74 1.73 9.85
N VAL A 75 14.48 1.29 9.96
CA VAL A 75 14.10 -0.12 9.75
C VAL A 75 13.51 -0.32 8.35
N MET A 76 12.62 0.58 7.95
CA MET A 76 11.95 0.48 6.65
C MET A 76 12.70 1.17 5.52
N GLY A 77 13.80 1.87 5.78
CA GLY A 77 14.60 2.52 4.73
C GLY A 77 13.81 3.57 3.93
N ILE A 78 12.74 4.13 4.48
CA ILE A 78 11.97 5.21 3.88
C ILE A 78 12.44 6.52 4.50
N LYS A 79 12.84 7.50 3.67
CA LYS A 79 13.08 8.86 4.16
C LYS A 79 11.79 9.42 4.77
N ALA A 80 11.73 9.51 6.10
CA ALA A 80 10.51 9.92 6.77
C ALA A 80 10.28 11.43 6.63
N PRO A 81 9.00 11.85 6.57
CA PRO A 81 8.64 13.25 6.68
C PRO A 81 9.06 13.85 8.03
N PRO A 82 9.21 15.19 8.10
CA PRO A 82 9.48 15.89 9.35
C PRO A 82 8.46 15.55 10.43
N THR A 83 8.90 15.42 11.68
CA THR A 83 8.07 14.94 12.82
C THR A 83 6.77 15.73 12.97
N GLU A 84 6.79 17.04 12.74
CA GLU A 84 5.63 17.95 12.83
C GLU A 84 4.53 17.67 11.81
N THR A 85 4.82 16.90 10.77
CA THR A 85 3.84 16.51 9.75
C THR A 85 3.09 15.23 10.11
N TRP A 86 3.53 14.52 11.16
CA TRP A 86 2.89 13.30 11.59
C TRP A 86 1.66 13.61 12.45
N LYS A 87 0.61 12.82 12.28
CA LYS A 87 -0.61 12.90 13.10
C LYS A 87 -0.96 11.53 13.63
N ARG A 88 -1.27 11.45 14.93
CA ARG A 88 -1.73 10.22 15.58
C ARG A 88 -3.26 10.16 15.55
N PHE A 89 -3.77 8.96 15.36
CA PHE A 89 -5.18 8.64 15.46
C PHE A 89 -5.34 7.35 16.25
N GLU A 90 -6.31 7.35 17.15
CA GLU A 90 -6.65 6.20 17.97
C GLU A 90 -8.15 6.08 18.00
N ARG A 91 -8.64 4.84 18.05
CA ARG A 91 -10.04 4.54 18.35
C ARG A 91 -10.08 3.39 19.31
N LEU A 92 -10.76 3.58 20.43
CA LEU A 92 -11.07 2.52 21.38
C LEU A 92 -12.59 2.44 21.55
N LYS A 93 -13.19 1.31 21.17
CA LYS A 93 -14.61 1.05 21.42
C LYS A 93 -14.80 -0.19 22.26
N VAL A 94 -15.43 -0.05 23.41
CA VAL A 94 -15.81 -1.20 24.25
C VAL A 94 -16.86 -2.05 23.51
N ASP A 95 -16.61 -3.35 23.43
CA ASP A 95 -17.58 -4.34 23.00
C ASP A 95 -18.49 -4.69 24.18
N PRO A 96 -19.79 -4.32 24.13
CA PRO A 96 -20.72 -4.60 25.22
C PRO A 96 -21.04 -6.08 25.38
N ALA A 97 -20.80 -6.92 24.35
CA ALA A 97 -21.02 -8.37 24.40
C ALA A 97 -19.84 -9.13 25.03
N ALA A 98 -18.79 -8.42 25.42
CA ALA A 98 -17.56 -9.01 25.88
C ALA A 98 -17.70 -9.51 27.34
N LYS A 99 -17.51 -10.82 27.58
CA LYS A 99 -17.41 -11.43 28.93
C LYS A 99 -15.97 -11.47 29.48
N PRO A 100 -15.69 -10.98 30.71
CA PRO A 100 -14.36 -10.98 31.33
C PRO A 100 -13.61 -12.30 31.15
N VAL A 101 -12.57 -12.29 30.31
CA VAL A 101 -11.59 -13.37 30.25
C VAL A 101 -10.42 -12.99 31.15
N ARG A 102 -10.04 -13.93 32.02
CA ARG A 102 -9.15 -13.72 33.18
C ARG A 102 -7.74 -13.18 32.85
N ASP A 103 -7.29 -13.26 31.59
CA ASP A 103 -5.88 -13.06 31.21
C ASP A 103 -5.61 -12.07 30.06
N SER A 104 -6.57 -11.24 29.65
CA SER A 104 -6.27 -10.14 28.73
C SER A 104 -6.99 -8.86 29.15
N LYS A 105 -6.30 -7.72 29.09
CA LYS A 105 -6.89 -6.43 29.47
C LYS A 105 -7.67 -5.77 28.33
N LEU A 106 -7.60 -6.29 27.08
CA LEU A 106 -8.11 -5.58 25.89
C LEU A 106 -9.11 -6.38 25.04
N TRP A 107 -9.46 -7.62 25.39
CA TRP A 107 -10.38 -8.46 24.60
C TRP A 107 -11.83 -7.92 24.54
N HIS A 108 -12.15 -6.94 25.38
CA HIS A 108 -13.41 -6.21 25.38
C HIS A 108 -13.38 -4.93 24.56
N LEU A 109 -12.32 -4.68 23.78
CA LEU A 109 -12.18 -3.48 22.97
C LEU A 109 -12.12 -3.84 21.49
N HIS A 110 -12.61 -2.94 20.65
CA HIS A 110 -12.24 -2.82 19.25
C HIS A 110 -11.29 -1.64 19.17
N CYS A 111 -10.04 -1.89 18.78
CA CYS A 111 -9.03 -0.85 18.69
C CYS A 111 -8.48 -0.70 17.26
N TRP A 112 -8.18 0.55 16.94
CA TRP A 112 -7.32 0.92 15.83
C TRP A 112 -6.46 2.09 16.27
N GLU A 113 -5.15 1.94 16.15
CA GLU A 113 -4.17 2.98 16.45
C GLU A 113 -3.20 3.07 15.28
N GLY A 114 -2.90 4.29 14.88
CA GLY A 114 -1.94 4.54 13.83
C GLY A 114 -1.53 5.99 13.73
N ASN A 115 -0.48 6.21 12.95
CA ASN A 115 -0.01 7.53 12.58
C ASN A 115 -0.07 7.68 11.07
N ILE A 116 -0.26 8.92 10.63
CA ILE A 116 -0.17 9.28 9.22
C ILE A 116 0.86 10.38 9.04
N ALA A 117 1.49 10.40 7.87
CA ALA A 117 2.39 11.46 7.45
C ALA A 117 2.32 11.60 5.92
N PRO A 118 2.88 12.66 5.30
CA PRO A 118 2.94 12.76 3.84
C PRO A 118 3.48 11.47 3.20
N GLY A 119 2.66 10.83 2.37
CA GLY A 119 2.96 9.55 1.73
C GLY A 119 2.88 8.27 2.58
N ILE A 120 2.59 8.32 3.89
CA ILE A 120 2.67 7.16 4.79
C ILE A 120 1.40 6.99 5.63
N ILE A 121 0.91 5.76 5.69
CA ILE A 121 0.04 5.25 6.76
C ILE A 121 0.88 4.28 7.59
N PHE A 122 0.96 4.50 8.89
CA PHE A 122 1.64 3.64 9.85
C PHE A 122 0.60 3.10 10.85
N ILE A 123 0.37 1.79 10.83
CA ILE A 123 -0.63 1.11 11.66
C ILE A 123 0.08 0.40 12.79
N GLU A 124 -0.19 0.79 14.04
CA GLU A 124 0.46 0.25 15.24
C GLU A 124 -0.34 -0.88 15.86
N ASN A 125 -1.61 -0.63 16.16
CA ASN A 125 -2.46 -1.57 16.86
C ASN A 125 -3.78 -1.72 16.12
N THR A 126 -4.16 -2.96 15.81
CA THR A 126 -5.49 -3.24 15.26
C THR A 126 -6.05 -4.50 15.87
N PHE A 127 -7.16 -4.36 16.56
CA PHE A 127 -7.88 -5.48 17.12
C PHE A 127 -9.37 -5.34 16.87
N ARG A 128 -9.93 -6.38 16.28
CA ARG A 128 -11.36 -6.57 16.15
C ARG A 128 -11.68 -7.99 16.55
N ARG A 129 -12.59 -8.16 17.52
CA ARG A 129 -13.03 -9.48 17.93
C ARG A 129 -13.57 -10.29 16.73
N PRO A 130 -13.21 -11.58 16.60
CA PRO A 130 -13.81 -12.46 15.61
C PRO A 130 -15.33 -12.48 15.72
N GLY A 131 -16.01 -12.37 14.57
CA GLY A 131 -17.47 -12.38 14.49
C GLY A 131 -18.15 -11.10 14.97
N ALA A 132 -17.40 -10.03 15.27
CA ALA A 132 -17.98 -8.73 15.58
C ALA A 132 -18.64 -8.13 14.34
N GLY A 133 -19.89 -7.72 14.48
CA GLY A 133 -20.70 -7.14 13.41
C GLY A 133 -20.43 -5.65 13.19
N PRO A 134 -21.34 -4.96 12.51
CA PRO A 134 -21.25 -3.51 12.26
C PRO A 134 -21.16 -2.66 13.53
N GLU A 135 -21.69 -3.14 14.67
CA GLU A 135 -21.70 -2.44 15.97
C GLU A 135 -20.29 -2.13 16.51
N ALA A 136 -19.30 -2.96 16.15
CA ALA A 136 -17.90 -2.74 16.48
C ALA A 136 -17.29 -1.50 15.80
N GLY A 137 -18.00 -0.96 14.80
CA GLY A 137 -17.62 0.22 14.04
C GLY A 137 -17.07 -0.12 12.65
N PRO A 138 -16.27 0.78 12.06
CA PRO A 138 -15.68 0.59 10.75
C PRO A 138 -14.57 -0.47 10.74
N GLN A 139 -14.20 -0.92 9.53
CA GLN A 139 -13.04 -1.80 9.34
C GLN A 139 -11.72 -1.03 9.43
N ALA A 140 -10.64 -1.71 9.79
CA ALA A 140 -9.30 -1.11 9.90
C ALA A 140 -8.86 -0.39 8.61
N SER A 141 -9.24 -0.93 7.44
CA SER A 141 -8.95 -0.29 6.15
C SER A 141 -9.68 1.04 5.96
N GLN A 142 -10.93 1.14 6.44
CA GLN A 142 -11.72 2.37 6.36
C GLN A 142 -11.19 3.42 7.33
N MET A 143 -10.83 3.02 8.56
CA MET A 143 -10.22 3.92 9.54
C MET A 143 -8.88 4.47 9.06
N ALA A 144 -8.01 3.61 8.51
CA ALA A 144 -6.73 4.03 7.94
C ALA A 144 -6.89 5.00 6.76
N GLN A 145 -7.83 4.71 5.85
CA GLN A 145 -8.14 5.59 4.73
C GLN A 145 -8.67 6.95 5.21
N ALA A 146 -9.68 6.95 6.09
CA ALA A 146 -10.27 8.17 6.64
C ALA A 146 -9.22 9.03 7.35
N ALA A 147 -8.42 8.42 8.24
CA ALA A 147 -7.31 9.10 8.92
C ALA A 147 -6.43 9.84 7.91
N TYR A 148 -5.92 9.13 6.90
CA TYR A 148 -5.03 9.72 5.91
C TYR A 148 -5.68 10.88 5.15
N GLN A 149 -6.92 10.68 4.68
CA GLN A 149 -7.66 11.66 3.88
C GLN A 149 -8.03 12.93 4.66
N SER A 150 -8.09 12.86 5.99
CA SER A 150 -8.33 14.05 6.84
C SER A 150 -7.19 15.08 6.79
N ALA A 151 -5.98 14.66 6.38
CA ALA A 151 -4.79 15.50 6.42
C ALA A 151 -4.05 15.60 5.07
N PHE A 152 -4.17 14.59 4.22
CA PHE A 152 -3.41 14.48 2.98
C PHE A 152 -4.28 14.02 1.81
N PRO A 153 -4.04 14.53 0.59
CA PRO A 153 -4.68 14.00 -0.61
C PRO A 153 -4.32 12.51 -0.81
N ILE A 154 -5.33 11.65 -1.00
CA ILE A 154 -5.15 10.18 -1.03
C ILE A 154 -4.21 9.71 -2.15
N ASP A 155 -4.13 10.46 -3.25
CA ASP A 155 -3.25 10.20 -4.39
C ASP A 155 -1.76 10.33 -4.05
N THR A 156 -1.43 10.96 -2.92
CA THR A 156 -0.06 11.11 -2.41
C THR A 156 0.42 9.92 -1.58
N LEU A 157 -0.46 8.98 -1.20
CA LEU A 157 -0.10 7.79 -0.41
C LEU A 157 0.86 6.87 -1.19
N LYS A 158 1.98 6.50 -0.55
CA LYS A 158 3.04 5.66 -1.12
C LYS A 158 3.35 4.42 -0.30
N HIS A 159 3.15 4.46 1.01
CA HIS A 159 3.55 3.37 1.91
C HIS A 159 2.45 3.08 2.93
N ILE A 160 2.16 1.80 3.14
CA ILE A 160 1.41 1.31 4.29
C ILE A 160 2.36 0.47 5.13
N ILE A 161 2.56 0.86 6.38
CA ILE A 161 3.45 0.18 7.32
C ILE A 161 2.57 -0.41 8.42
N PHE A 162 2.79 -1.69 8.74
CA PHE A 162 2.20 -2.36 9.90
C PHE A 162 3.29 -2.65 10.91
N CYS A 163 3.08 -2.21 12.14
CA CYS A 163 3.88 -2.55 13.30
C CYS A 163 3.19 -3.62 14.14
N ASP A 164 3.98 -4.26 14.99
CA ASP A 164 3.54 -5.31 15.93
C ASP A 164 2.58 -6.35 15.33
N VAL A 165 2.98 -6.91 14.18
CA VAL A 165 2.15 -7.91 13.51
C VAL A 165 2.17 -9.23 14.28
N ILE A 166 1.20 -9.37 15.18
CA ILE A 166 0.98 -10.57 16.00
C ILE A 166 -0.11 -11.50 15.45
N HIS A 167 -0.77 -11.12 14.36
CA HIS A 167 -1.85 -11.92 13.79
C HIS A 167 -1.36 -13.33 13.42
N LYS A 168 -1.90 -14.35 14.09
CA LYS A 168 -1.36 -15.73 14.07
C LYS A 168 -1.22 -16.31 12.66
N GLU A 169 -2.20 -16.10 11.78
CA GLU A 169 -2.15 -16.58 10.40
C GLU A 169 -0.99 -15.94 9.62
N THR A 170 -0.87 -14.61 9.72
CA THR A 170 0.14 -13.83 8.99
C THR A 170 1.53 -14.16 9.51
N LYS A 171 1.73 -14.11 10.84
CA LYS A 171 3.01 -14.40 11.48
C LYS A 171 3.46 -15.84 11.22
N ARG A 172 2.53 -16.80 11.26
CA ARG A 172 2.84 -18.21 10.93
C ARG A 172 3.24 -18.35 9.47
N PHE A 173 2.52 -17.71 8.55
CA PHE A 173 2.84 -17.76 7.13
C PHE A 173 4.23 -17.18 6.86
N VAL A 174 4.49 -15.95 7.29
CA VAL A 174 5.79 -15.29 7.09
C VAL A 174 6.92 -16.10 7.73
N LYS A 175 6.77 -16.52 9.00
CA LYS A 175 7.81 -17.30 9.67
C LYS A 175 8.07 -18.64 8.97
N ARG A 176 7.06 -19.48 8.84
CA ARG A 176 7.25 -20.87 8.40
C ARG A 176 7.52 -20.94 6.91
N GLN A 177 6.65 -20.33 6.12
CA GLN A 177 6.66 -20.54 4.68
C GLN A 177 7.63 -19.63 3.95
N LEU A 178 7.98 -18.46 4.52
CA LEU A 178 8.91 -17.54 3.87
C LEU A 178 10.30 -17.61 4.50
N TYR A 179 10.43 -17.42 5.81
CA TYR A 179 11.75 -17.41 6.44
C TYR A 179 12.35 -18.81 6.60
N ASP A 180 11.62 -19.73 7.23
CA ASP A 180 12.14 -21.08 7.51
C ASP A 180 12.28 -21.91 6.20
N ASP A 181 11.26 -21.89 5.33
CA ASP A 181 11.20 -22.78 4.14
C ASP A 181 11.85 -22.19 2.87
N CYS A 182 11.81 -20.88 2.63
CA CYS A 182 12.31 -20.28 1.37
C CYS A 182 13.61 -19.51 1.56
N LEU A 183 13.60 -18.51 2.44
CA LEU A 183 14.67 -17.53 2.59
C LEU A 183 15.93 -18.17 3.20
N TYR A 184 15.77 -19.08 4.17
CA TYR A 184 16.90 -19.77 4.77
C TYR A 184 17.69 -20.60 3.75
N GLU A 185 16.99 -21.34 2.88
CA GLU A 185 17.64 -22.16 1.86
C GLU A 185 18.39 -21.31 0.82
N GLU A 186 17.84 -20.16 0.44
CA GLU A 186 18.41 -19.30 -0.60
C GLU A 186 19.52 -18.36 -0.08
N THR A 187 19.38 -17.85 1.14
CA THR A 187 20.19 -16.73 1.64
C THR A 187 20.82 -16.97 3.01
N GLY A 188 20.42 -18.03 3.72
CA GLY A 188 20.86 -18.30 5.09
C GLY A 188 20.26 -17.36 6.15
N ILE A 189 19.27 -16.52 5.79
CA ILE A 189 18.59 -15.65 6.75
C ILE A 189 17.62 -16.48 7.59
N GLU A 190 17.82 -16.49 8.91
CA GLU A 190 16.99 -17.23 9.86
C GLU A 190 15.89 -16.35 10.49
N TRP A 191 14.84 -16.99 11.03
CA TRP A 191 13.88 -16.32 11.91
C TRP A 191 14.30 -16.45 13.39
N PRO A 192 14.28 -15.38 14.20
CA PRO A 192 14.05 -13.98 13.83
C PRO A 192 15.25 -13.34 13.13
N SER A 193 14.99 -12.34 12.27
CA SER A 193 16.01 -11.51 11.64
C SER A 193 15.59 -10.04 11.62
N ASP A 194 16.56 -9.18 11.90
CA ASP A 194 16.42 -7.72 11.83
C ASP A 194 16.64 -7.19 10.39
N GLN A 195 16.93 -8.09 9.43
CA GLN A 195 17.11 -7.71 8.03
C GLN A 195 15.77 -7.39 7.36
N LEU A 196 15.76 -6.29 6.61
CA LEU A 196 14.66 -5.91 5.72
C LEU A 196 14.68 -6.80 4.47
N VAL A 197 13.70 -7.69 4.38
CA VAL A 197 13.55 -8.60 3.24
C VAL A 197 12.50 -8.03 2.29
N ALA A 198 12.82 -7.97 1.01
CA ALA A 198 11.92 -7.54 -0.06
C ALA A 198 11.33 -8.75 -0.80
N TRP A 199 10.01 -8.71 -1.00
CA TRP A 199 9.25 -9.69 -1.74
C TRP A 199 8.75 -9.05 -3.04
N GLU A 200 9.30 -9.53 -4.15
CA GLU A 200 9.13 -8.93 -5.46
C GLU A 200 7.72 -9.08 -6.00
N TYR A 201 7.30 -8.09 -6.79
CA TYR A 201 5.99 -8.07 -7.40
C TYR A 201 5.65 -9.35 -8.16
N ASN A 202 4.42 -9.84 -8.00
CA ASN A 202 3.85 -10.96 -8.76
C ASN A 202 4.52 -12.34 -8.55
N THR A 203 5.48 -12.46 -7.61
CA THR A 203 6.03 -13.76 -7.21
C THR A 203 5.04 -14.54 -6.32
N PRO A 204 5.21 -15.87 -6.18
CA PRO A 204 4.41 -16.67 -5.25
C PRO A 204 4.44 -16.14 -3.81
N GLU A 205 5.60 -15.68 -3.32
CA GLU A 205 5.80 -15.17 -1.96
C GLU A 205 4.98 -13.91 -1.74
N TYR A 206 5.10 -12.96 -2.66
CA TYR A 206 4.34 -11.72 -2.67
C TYR A 206 2.83 -11.98 -2.65
N LYS A 207 2.35 -12.89 -3.51
CA LYS A 207 0.94 -13.30 -3.52
C LYS A 207 0.57 -14.01 -2.21
N GLY A 208 1.44 -14.87 -1.68
CA GLY A 208 1.25 -15.52 -0.39
C GLY A 208 1.02 -14.51 0.73
N ILE A 209 1.84 -13.46 0.78
CA ILE A 209 1.72 -12.37 1.76
C ILE A 209 0.42 -11.58 1.56
N LEU A 210 0.10 -11.18 0.33
CA LEU A 210 -1.20 -10.56 0.02
C LEU A 210 -2.36 -11.45 0.42
N GLY A 211 -2.17 -12.77 0.39
CA GLY A 211 -3.08 -13.82 0.81
C GLY A 211 -3.41 -13.84 2.30
N THR A 212 -2.57 -13.27 3.15
CA THR A 212 -2.76 -13.23 4.61
C THR A 212 -3.81 -12.22 5.05
N LYS A 213 -4.15 -12.18 6.35
CA LYS A 213 -5.05 -11.16 6.91
C LYS A 213 -4.49 -9.73 6.84
N ILE A 214 -3.19 -9.54 7.07
CA ILE A 214 -2.58 -8.20 6.95
C ILE A 214 -2.51 -7.76 5.49
N GLY A 215 -2.12 -8.68 4.60
CA GLY A 215 -2.19 -8.45 3.16
C GLY A 215 -3.62 -8.10 2.69
N ALA A 216 -4.65 -8.71 3.28
CA ALA A 216 -6.03 -8.35 3.03
C ALA A 216 -6.36 -6.91 3.46
N VAL A 217 -5.94 -6.48 4.66
CA VAL A 217 -6.16 -5.10 5.13
C VAL A 217 -5.48 -4.09 4.20
N ALA A 218 -4.21 -4.31 3.84
CA ALA A 218 -3.50 -3.46 2.89
C ALA A 218 -4.23 -3.39 1.54
N SER A 219 -4.68 -4.53 1.02
CA SER A 219 -5.45 -4.61 -0.22
C SER A 219 -6.77 -3.84 -0.13
N TRP A 220 -7.47 -3.94 0.99
CA TRP A 220 -8.74 -3.26 1.21
C TRP A 220 -8.58 -1.75 1.37
N ILE A 221 -7.45 -1.27 1.91
CA ILE A 221 -7.11 0.15 1.89
C ILE A 221 -7.03 0.64 0.45
N LEU A 222 -6.28 -0.04 -0.43
CA LEU A 222 -6.17 0.37 -1.84
C LEU A 222 -7.51 0.30 -2.57
N LEU A 223 -8.26 -0.78 -2.39
CA LEU A 223 -9.57 -0.97 -3.04
C LEU A 223 -10.63 0.05 -2.56
N GLY A 224 -10.52 0.51 -1.31
CA GLY A 224 -11.38 1.55 -0.76
C GLY A 224 -10.97 2.95 -1.21
N ALA A 225 -9.66 3.20 -1.31
CA ALA A 225 -9.08 4.52 -1.51
C ALA A 225 -8.93 4.92 -3.00
N PHE A 226 -8.70 3.96 -3.89
CA PHE A 226 -8.36 4.23 -5.29
C PHE A 226 -9.34 3.57 -6.25
N LYS A 227 -9.50 4.21 -7.41
CA LYS A 227 -10.13 3.54 -8.55
C LYS A 227 -9.28 2.34 -8.95
N ARG A 228 -9.90 1.16 -9.09
CA ARG A 228 -9.20 -0.06 -9.53
C ARG A 228 -8.50 0.15 -10.87
N GLY A 229 -7.34 -0.44 -11.03
CA GLY A 229 -6.45 -0.30 -12.19
C GLY A 229 -5.73 1.03 -12.30
N THR A 230 -5.65 1.81 -11.22
CA THR A 230 -4.87 3.06 -11.18
C THR A 230 -3.67 3.00 -10.24
N ARG A 231 -3.62 1.99 -9.38
CA ARG A 231 -2.57 1.77 -8.38
C ARG A 231 -2.28 0.28 -8.28
N ARG A 232 -1.08 -0.06 -7.84
CA ARG A 232 -0.70 -1.42 -7.44
C ARG A 232 0.18 -1.39 -6.19
N ILE A 233 0.24 -2.51 -5.48
CA ILE A 233 1.27 -2.74 -4.46
C ILE A 233 2.50 -3.24 -5.21
N SER A 234 3.52 -2.41 -5.38
CA SER A 234 4.69 -2.73 -6.20
C SER A 234 5.70 -3.62 -5.48
N GLN A 235 5.74 -3.57 -4.16
CA GLN A 235 6.67 -4.35 -3.35
C GLN A 235 6.11 -4.56 -1.95
N ILE A 236 6.47 -5.68 -1.33
CA ILE A 236 6.17 -5.93 0.08
C ILE A 236 7.49 -6.19 0.79
N CYS A 237 7.70 -5.57 1.95
CA CYS A 237 8.85 -5.86 2.80
C CYS A 237 8.44 -6.38 4.16
N THR A 238 9.27 -7.23 4.73
CA THR A 238 9.10 -7.75 6.09
C THR A 238 10.39 -7.61 6.89
N VAL A 239 10.24 -7.33 8.17
CA VAL A 239 11.30 -7.48 9.18
C VAL A 239 10.77 -8.40 10.27
N ALA A 240 11.45 -9.52 10.47
CA ALA A 240 11.00 -10.60 11.36
C ALA A 240 11.19 -10.27 12.84
N HIS A 241 12.01 -9.26 13.14
CA HIS A 241 12.32 -8.87 14.50
C HIS A 241 12.76 -7.40 14.60
N TYR A 242 11.93 -6.58 15.22
CA TYR A 242 12.29 -5.27 15.72
C TYR A 242 11.63 -5.13 17.09
N GLY A 243 12.42 -5.10 18.16
CA GLY A 243 11.86 -5.06 19.52
C GLY A 243 10.93 -6.25 19.86
N ARG A 244 11.16 -7.44 19.26
CA ARG A 244 10.32 -8.66 19.33
C ARG A 244 9.03 -8.66 18.48
N CYS A 245 8.84 -7.61 17.69
CA CYS A 245 7.69 -7.43 16.82
C CYS A 245 8.05 -7.75 15.36
N MET A 246 7.07 -8.22 14.58
CA MET A 246 7.22 -8.33 13.13
C MET A 246 6.66 -7.06 12.50
N LEU A 247 7.41 -6.45 11.58
CA LEU A 247 6.96 -5.30 10.80
C LEU A 247 6.71 -5.69 9.35
N MET A 248 5.79 -4.99 8.69
CA MET A 248 5.53 -5.16 7.26
C MET A 248 5.36 -3.80 6.58
N ARG A 249 5.89 -3.64 5.37
CA ARG A 249 5.73 -2.45 4.52
C ARG A 249 5.13 -2.87 3.18
N PHE A 250 4.17 -2.10 2.70
CA PHE A 250 3.55 -2.26 1.39
C PHE A 250 3.77 -0.98 0.59
N ASP A 251 4.52 -1.08 -0.49
CA ASP A 251 4.84 0.05 -1.36
C ASP A 251 3.79 0.19 -2.47
N ILE A 252 3.33 1.40 -2.73
CA ILE A 252 2.23 1.72 -3.64
C ILE A 252 2.76 2.60 -4.76
N GLU A 253 2.40 2.27 -5.98
CA GLU A 253 2.71 3.11 -7.14
C GLU A 253 1.53 3.28 -8.09
N THR A 254 1.64 4.31 -8.94
CA THR A 254 0.67 4.56 -10.01
C THR A 254 0.90 3.59 -11.15
N MET A 255 -0.18 2.99 -11.64
CA MET A 255 -0.13 2.25 -12.90
C MET A 255 -0.26 3.25 -14.04
N GLU A 256 0.73 3.31 -14.92
CA GLU A 256 0.59 4.05 -16.17
C GLU A 256 -0.60 3.45 -16.93
N SER A 257 -1.62 4.27 -17.17
CA SER A 257 -2.70 3.87 -18.07
C SER A 257 -2.05 3.63 -19.43
N ALA A 258 -2.27 2.47 -20.04
CA ALA A 258 -1.92 2.24 -21.44
C ALA A 258 -2.71 3.23 -22.29
N VAL A 259 -2.17 4.44 -22.47
CA VAL A 259 -2.66 5.40 -23.45
C VAL A 259 -2.38 4.74 -24.80
N PRO A 260 -3.39 4.46 -25.64
CA PRO A 260 -3.12 4.03 -27.00
C PRO A 260 -2.35 5.17 -27.68
N ALA A 261 -1.11 4.92 -28.04
CA ALA A 261 -0.30 5.78 -28.89
C ALA A 261 -0.93 5.84 -30.29
N ASN A 262 -2.02 6.58 -30.45
CA ASN A 262 -2.62 6.92 -31.72
C ASN A 262 -2.78 8.43 -31.82
N GLY A 263 -1.63 9.09 -31.83
CA GLY A 263 -1.46 10.44 -32.36
C GLY A 263 -0.54 10.39 -33.57
N VAL A 264 -0.92 9.68 -34.63
CA VAL A 264 -0.29 9.86 -35.94
C VAL A 264 -0.66 11.27 -36.40
N HIS A 265 0.20 12.24 -36.08
CA HIS A 265 0.12 13.56 -36.65
C HIS A 265 0.49 13.42 -38.13
N ARG A 266 -0.54 13.33 -38.96
CA ARG A 266 -0.50 13.36 -40.41
C ARG A 266 0.23 14.64 -40.83
N MET A 267 1.44 14.51 -41.38
CA MET A 267 2.10 15.63 -42.03
C MET A 267 1.25 16.10 -43.22
N PRO A 268 1.08 17.42 -43.43
CA PRO A 268 0.44 17.89 -44.64
C PRO A 268 1.38 17.69 -45.83
N VAL A 269 0.80 17.10 -46.87
CA VAL A 269 1.36 16.89 -48.20
C VAL A 269 1.76 18.24 -48.80
N SER A 270 2.94 18.26 -49.41
CA SER A 270 3.48 19.39 -50.16
C SER A 270 2.62 19.72 -51.38
N GLU A 271 2.13 20.96 -51.48
CA GLU A 271 1.78 21.57 -52.75
C GLU A 271 2.97 22.41 -53.25
N LYS A 272 3.49 22.02 -54.41
CA LYS A 272 4.44 22.81 -55.20
C LYS A 272 3.66 23.59 -56.25
N THR A 273 3.87 24.91 -56.32
CA THR A 273 3.98 25.83 -57.49
C THR A 273 3.77 27.26 -56.95
N ASP A 274 4.43 28.34 -57.36
CA ASP A 274 5.34 28.58 -58.47
C ASP A 274 6.15 29.87 -58.21
N ASN A 275 7.26 30.00 -58.92
CA ASN A 275 8.23 31.11 -58.87
C ASN A 275 7.64 32.50 -59.19
N LYS A 276 8.10 33.55 -58.47
CA LYS A 276 8.45 34.83 -59.13
C LYS A 276 9.53 35.63 -58.39
N ARG A 277 10.62 35.87 -59.11
CA ARG A 277 11.78 36.71 -58.78
C ARG A 277 11.40 38.17 -58.49
N LYS A 278 12.07 38.80 -57.53
CA LYS A 278 12.66 40.14 -57.71
C LYS A 278 13.87 40.36 -56.80
N ARG A 279 14.93 40.88 -57.42
CA ARG A 279 16.24 41.26 -56.87
C ARG A 279 16.15 42.59 -56.13
N GLU A 280 16.98 42.73 -55.10
CA GLU A 280 17.70 43.91 -54.57
C GLU A 280 18.26 43.42 -53.21
N GLY A 281 19.55 43.25 -52.92
CA GLY A 281 20.73 43.99 -53.31
C GLY A 281 21.11 44.94 -52.16
N ASN A 282 21.94 44.52 -51.19
CA ASN A 282 23.21 45.20 -50.88
C ASN A 282 24.03 44.50 -49.79
N GLU A 283 25.34 44.73 -49.88
CA GLU A 283 26.46 44.08 -49.20
C GLU A 283 26.76 44.59 -47.78
N ASP A 284 27.65 43.82 -47.11
CA ASP A 284 28.65 44.21 -46.11
C ASP A 284 28.22 44.68 -44.69
N LEU A 285 28.64 43.92 -43.65
CA LEU A 285 29.96 44.13 -43.04
C LEU A 285 30.33 43.01 -42.05
N LYS A 286 31.65 42.78 -41.99
CA LYS A 286 32.38 41.76 -41.26
C LYS A 286 32.55 42.07 -39.76
N SER A 287 32.77 40.99 -39.00
CA SER A 287 33.76 40.81 -37.92
C SER A 287 33.74 41.69 -36.67
N ALA A 288 33.58 41.03 -35.51
CA ALA A 288 34.60 40.84 -34.46
C ALA A 288 33.90 40.58 -33.10
N LYS A 289 33.97 39.36 -32.52
CA LYS A 289 34.94 38.97 -31.47
C LYS A 289 35.27 40.11 -30.48
N HIS A 290 34.85 39.98 -29.21
CA HIS A 290 35.74 39.68 -28.08
C HIS A 290 34.97 39.48 -26.76
N GLN A 291 35.05 38.25 -26.27
CA GLN A 291 35.35 37.81 -24.91
C GLN A 291 35.81 38.90 -23.90
N LYS A 292 35.28 38.87 -22.68
CA LYS A 292 36.06 38.92 -21.42
C LYS A 292 35.19 38.68 -20.17
N ILE A 293 35.64 37.66 -19.42
CA ILE A 293 35.71 37.48 -17.96
C ILE A 293 34.41 37.64 -17.17
#